data_AF-A0A800DFU7-F1
#
_entry.id   AF-A0A800DFU7-F1
#
_cell.length_a   1.000
_cell.length_b   1.000
_cell.length_c   1.000
_cell.angle_alpha   90.00
_cell.angle_beta   90.00
_cell.angle_gamma   90.00
#
_symmetry.space_group_name_H-M   'P 1'
#
loop_
_entity.id
_entity.type
_entity.pdbx_description
1 polymer ?
#
loop_
_entity_poly.entity_id
_entity_poly.type
_entity_poly.pdbx_seq_one_letter_code
_entity_poly.pdbx_strand_id
1 'polypeptide(L)'
;LWADYDKYLEEEMAKLAAWLREQVHRVNPDFLICVYVLEIGNWFCRGLARGFGTPAVPVINYAEGSYWPGYGPHVERWVENFRSWGAHVLPACAIYPFVHPPFKPGQFPAHLYNLALRAGGYWLWPGSLLFSDSERKPCFSGRVARLQDYWLAVRLANTEIEKRMRLGPLYQSPLETIEPHPTWHPSKPKPPQFEWRREPIYPLCLAGPCDLYFPIPPSRRRFSILVRAPGRGNTATVRLMLGGRVVAEASGELDDETELSVALKPNQKIRIGRIEVRGKSVKALEIRTEGLPPCMATTPSVLFPTPKPTDLIGWWGFDEGKGEVAHDRSGPPPFDGKVEGARWVEGIKGKALWFDGKDDCVYIPNNWRTDHLFEFTISAWVRLDSLPHRGHAFTIVNKGPEAPVQHFWFLIGYPPNYPLILEMGSEKFRRWCGFASPPLKWEPGRWYHVASVFKCEDRRSEVKLFRDGKLLATIVKEEAFHSGSYPIRIGCYYERMHAFHGAIDEVKFWSRALTEEEIRREAEKAPLRGKRKVEGNCEFTARPSDRHRAGKPSERGRQGVGGERLVR
;
A
#
# COMPACT_ATOMS: atom_id res chain seq x y z
N LEU A 1 -21.66 55.62 -21.01
CA LEU A 1 -20.33 56.28 -21.00
C LEU A 1 -19.25 55.37 -20.41
N TRP A 2 -19.19 55.13 -19.10
CA TRP A 2 -18.15 54.25 -18.52
C TRP A 2 -18.23 52.79 -18.99
N ALA A 3 -19.44 52.20 -19.07
CA ALA A 3 -19.62 50.83 -19.56
C ALA A 3 -19.29 50.67 -21.06
N ASP A 4 -19.64 51.68 -21.87
CA ASP A 4 -19.35 51.67 -23.31
C ASP A 4 -17.84 51.84 -23.57
N TYR A 5 -17.18 52.66 -22.75
CA TYR A 5 -15.73 52.84 -22.80
C TYR A 5 -14.99 51.59 -22.34
N ASP A 6 -15.43 50.92 -21.27
CA ASP A 6 -14.88 49.63 -20.83
C ASP A 6 -15.03 48.56 -21.92
N LYS A 7 -16.17 48.52 -22.62
CA LYS A 7 -16.40 47.59 -23.73
C LYS A 7 -15.47 47.90 -24.91
N TYR A 8 -15.28 49.18 -25.25
CA TYR A 8 -14.32 49.60 -26.26
C TYR A 8 -12.89 49.16 -25.89
N LEU A 9 -12.45 49.41 -24.65
CA LEU A 9 -11.13 49.02 -24.17
C LEU A 9 -10.94 47.50 -24.17
N GLU A 10 -11.98 46.73 -23.80
CA GLU A 10 -11.98 45.27 -23.89
C GLU A 10 -11.77 44.79 -25.34
N GLU A 11 -12.48 45.39 -26.31
CA GLU A 11 -12.37 45.05 -27.72
C GLU A 11 -10.99 45.38 -28.29
N GLU A 12 -10.44 46.56 -27.98
CA GLU A 12 -9.09 46.94 -28.39
C GLU A 12 -8.03 46.03 -27.77
N MET A 13 -8.19 45.66 -26.49
CA MET A 13 -7.29 44.72 -25.84
C MET A 13 -7.36 43.33 -26.47
N ALA A 14 -8.55 42.87 -26.84
CA ALA A 14 -8.72 41.59 -27.53
C ALA A 14 -8.02 41.56 -28.90
N LYS A 15 -8.12 42.65 -29.68
CA LYS A 15 -7.42 42.78 -30.97
C LYS A 15 -5.90 42.74 -30.79
N LEU A 16 -5.39 43.51 -29.83
CA LEU A 16 -3.95 43.55 -29.54
C LEU A 16 -3.42 42.18 -29.06
N ALA A 17 -4.16 41.50 -28.18
CA ALA A 17 -3.80 40.16 -27.70
C ALA A 17 -3.83 39.12 -28.84
N ALA A 18 -4.81 39.18 -29.74
CA ALA A 18 -4.87 38.32 -30.92
C ALA A 18 -3.68 38.55 -31.85
N TRP A 19 -3.34 39.81 -32.12
CA TRP A 19 -2.17 40.17 -32.92
C TRP A 19 -0.86 39.66 -32.29
N LEU A 20 -0.70 39.82 -30.98
CA LEU A 20 0.46 39.31 -30.24
C LEU A 20 0.59 37.78 -30.36
N ARG A 21 -0.51 37.05 -30.13
CA ARG A 21 -0.53 35.59 -30.32
C ARG A 21 -0.10 35.20 -31.73
N GLU A 22 -0.62 35.88 -32.75
CA GLU A 22 -0.24 35.61 -34.14
C GLU A 22 1.25 35.83 -34.38
N GLN A 23 1.85 36.88 -33.82
CA GLN A 23 3.30 37.08 -33.92
C GLN A 23 4.08 35.96 -33.23
N VAL A 24 3.65 35.52 -32.05
CA VAL A 24 4.29 34.42 -31.32
C VAL A 24 4.19 33.11 -32.11
N HIS A 25 2.99 32.77 -32.60
CA HIS A 25 2.75 31.51 -33.31
C HIS A 25 3.36 31.46 -34.71
N ARG A 26 3.62 32.62 -35.34
CA ARG A 26 4.45 32.68 -36.56
C ARG A 26 5.86 32.18 -36.33
N VAL A 27 6.42 32.39 -35.13
CA VAL A 27 7.75 31.92 -34.74
C VAL A 27 7.69 30.48 -34.26
N ASN A 28 6.70 30.15 -33.42
CA ASN A 28 6.49 28.80 -32.91
C ASN A 28 4.99 28.48 -32.82
N PRO A 29 4.43 27.74 -33.79
CA PRO A 29 3.00 27.43 -33.83
C PRO A 29 2.52 26.54 -32.67
N ASP A 30 3.45 25.85 -32.00
CA ASP A 30 3.15 24.95 -30.88
C ASP A 30 3.28 25.64 -29.51
N PHE A 31 3.61 26.94 -29.48
CA PHE A 31 3.79 27.67 -28.23
C PHE A 31 2.44 27.95 -27.56
N LEU A 32 2.27 27.49 -26.31
CA LEU A 32 1.08 27.78 -25.53
C LEU A 32 1.29 29.01 -24.64
N ILE A 33 0.39 30.01 -24.78
CA ILE A 33 0.41 31.24 -23.98
C ILE A 33 -0.29 30.97 -22.64
N CYS A 34 0.38 31.32 -21.55
CA CYS A 34 -0.14 31.22 -20.19
C CYS A 34 -0.23 32.61 -19.54
N VAL A 35 -1.37 32.92 -18.92
CA VAL A 35 -1.64 34.18 -18.24
C VAL A 35 -2.10 33.92 -16.82
N TYR A 36 -1.62 34.73 -15.89
CA TYR A 36 -2.00 34.70 -14.49
C TYR A 36 -3.20 35.62 -14.25
N VAL A 37 -4.28 35.07 -13.67
CA VAL A 37 -5.40 35.80 -13.07
C VAL A 37 -6.34 36.51 -14.07
N LEU A 38 -6.81 35.79 -15.10
CA LEU A 38 -7.86 36.28 -15.99
C LEU A 38 -9.25 36.27 -15.33
N GLU A 39 -9.46 35.53 -14.24
CA GLU A 39 -10.75 35.37 -13.57
C GLU A 39 -11.28 36.63 -12.87
N ILE A 40 -10.43 37.65 -12.64
CA ILE A 40 -10.85 38.97 -12.13
C ILE A 40 -11.92 39.58 -13.04
N GLY A 41 -11.82 39.32 -14.35
CA GLY A 41 -12.89 39.63 -15.29
C GLY A 41 -13.16 41.12 -15.48
N ASN A 42 -12.19 42.01 -15.24
CA ASN A 42 -12.26 43.40 -15.70
C ASN A 42 -12.07 43.49 -17.23
N TRP A 43 -12.30 44.66 -17.84
CA TRP A 43 -12.20 44.82 -19.32
C TRP A 43 -10.86 44.31 -19.88
N PHE A 44 -9.77 44.52 -19.15
CA PHE A 44 -8.43 44.10 -19.56
C PHE A 44 -8.31 42.58 -19.57
N CYS A 45 -8.67 41.91 -18.48
CA CYS A 45 -8.64 40.45 -18.36
C CYS A 45 -9.58 39.77 -19.37
N ARG A 46 -10.79 40.31 -19.57
CA ARG A 46 -11.74 39.76 -20.56
C ARG A 46 -11.19 39.91 -21.99
N GLY A 47 -10.62 41.07 -22.31
CA GLY A 47 -9.98 41.33 -23.60
C GLY A 47 -8.82 40.36 -23.86
N LEU A 48 -7.91 40.21 -22.89
CA LEU A 48 -6.81 39.25 -22.98
C LEU A 48 -7.29 37.80 -23.17
N ALA A 49 -8.27 37.36 -22.37
CA ALA A 49 -8.80 36.01 -22.42
C ALA A 49 -9.41 35.68 -23.79
N ARG A 50 -10.14 36.64 -24.37
CA ARG A 50 -10.75 36.52 -25.72
C ARG A 50 -9.72 36.60 -26.83
N GLY A 51 -8.72 37.47 -26.70
CA GLY A 51 -7.72 37.70 -27.74
C GLY A 51 -6.65 36.63 -27.82
N PHE A 52 -6.17 36.09 -26.70
CA PHE A 52 -5.11 35.07 -26.71
C PHE A 52 -5.62 33.65 -27.00
N GLY A 53 -6.88 33.34 -26.74
CA GLY A 53 -7.44 32.00 -26.97
C GLY A 53 -8.16 31.85 -28.31
N THR A 54 -8.05 30.68 -28.93
CA THR A 54 -8.93 30.21 -30.02
C THR A 54 -9.45 28.80 -29.70
N PRO A 55 -10.45 28.28 -30.43
CA PRO A 55 -10.86 26.88 -30.27
C PRO A 55 -9.73 25.87 -30.50
N ALA A 56 -8.82 26.17 -31.44
CA ALA A 56 -7.71 25.30 -31.80
C ALA A 56 -6.51 25.42 -30.85
N VAL A 57 -6.28 26.63 -30.30
CA VAL A 57 -5.18 26.92 -29.38
C VAL A 57 -5.72 27.77 -28.24
N PRO A 58 -6.15 27.16 -27.12
CA PRO A 58 -6.67 27.90 -25.98
C PRO A 58 -5.56 28.64 -25.23
N VAL A 59 -5.90 29.77 -24.60
CA VAL A 59 -4.99 30.41 -23.64
C VAL A 59 -5.07 29.69 -22.30
N ILE A 60 -3.94 29.43 -21.67
CA ILE A 60 -3.90 28.83 -20.34
C ILE A 60 -4.13 29.94 -19.32
N ASN A 61 -5.15 29.80 -18.46
CA ASN A 61 -5.35 30.72 -17.34
C ASN A 61 -4.99 30.06 -16.02
N TYR A 62 -3.99 30.61 -15.35
CA TYR A 62 -3.63 30.20 -14.02
C TYR A 62 -4.36 31.10 -13.00
N ALA A 63 -5.08 30.51 -12.06
CA ALA A 63 -6.03 31.26 -11.21
C ALA A 63 -5.84 31.06 -9.70
N GLU A 64 -5.93 32.16 -8.94
CA GLU A 64 -5.68 32.18 -7.50
C GLU A 64 -6.77 31.46 -6.70
N GLY A 65 -8.01 31.46 -7.18
CA GLY A 65 -9.09 30.79 -6.44
C GLY A 65 -9.02 29.26 -6.46
N SER A 66 -7.97 28.65 -7.04
CA SER A 66 -7.65 27.22 -6.91
C SER A 66 -6.64 26.97 -5.78
N TYR A 67 -6.07 28.04 -5.21
CA TYR A 67 -5.11 27.96 -4.10
C TYR A 67 -5.75 27.55 -2.78
N TRP A 68 -6.96 28.05 -2.52
CA TRP A 68 -7.59 28.06 -1.20
C TRP A 68 -8.68 27.00 -1.01
N PRO A 69 -9.66 26.89 -1.92
CA PRO A 69 -10.53 25.74 -1.95
C PRO A 69 -9.78 24.68 -2.76
N GLY A 70 -9.49 23.59 -2.10
CA GLY A 70 -9.21 22.36 -2.81
C GLY A 70 -10.35 21.96 -3.75
N TYR A 71 -10.21 20.89 -4.55
CA TYR A 71 -11.21 20.49 -5.56
C TYR A 71 -12.69 20.66 -5.11
N GLY A 72 -13.45 21.46 -5.85
CA GLY A 72 -14.84 21.85 -5.56
C GLY A 72 -15.44 22.66 -6.73
N PRO A 73 -16.68 23.17 -6.62
CA PRO A 73 -17.46 23.68 -7.76
C PRO A 73 -16.97 25.02 -8.36
N HIS A 74 -15.85 25.55 -7.87
CA HIS A 74 -15.29 26.84 -8.31
C HIS A 74 -14.58 26.74 -9.67
N VAL A 75 -13.90 25.62 -9.97
CA VAL A 75 -13.25 25.41 -11.29
C VAL A 75 -14.31 25.39 -12.40
N GLU A 76 -15.42 24.68 -12.17
CA GLU A 76 -16.57 24.66 -13.08
C GLU A 76 -17.14 26.06 -13.31
N ARG A 77 -17.33 26.83 -12.23
CA ARG A 77 -17.83 28.20 -12.31
C ARG A 77 -16.91 29.12 -13.11
N TRP A 78 -15.60 28.94 -13.05
CA TRP A 78 -14.65 29.72 -13.86
C TRP A 78 -14.77 29.41 -15.33
N VAL A 79 -14.84 28.12 -15.67
CA VAL A 79 -15.03 27.68 -17.05
C VAL A 79 -16.32 28.28 -17.62
N GLU A 80 -17.39 28.32 -16.82
CA GLU A 80 -18.64 28.98 -17.19
C GLU A 80 -18.47 30.50 -17.40
N ASN A 81 -17.74 31.18 -16.51
CA ASN A 81 -17.46 32.61 -16.64
C ASN A 81 -16.65 32.94 -17.91
N PHE A 82 -15.58 32.21 -18.20
CA PHE A 82 -14.79 32.42 -19.43
C PHE A 82 -15.61 32.16 -20.68
N ARG A 83 -16.45 31.11 -20.67
CA ARG A 83 -17.41 30.85 -21.76
C ARG A 83 -18.38 32.01 -21.95
N SER A 84 -18.87 32.62 -20.87
CA SER A 84 -19.77 33.79 -20.95
C SER A 84 -19.11 35.01 -21.59
N TRP A 85 -17.78 35.11 -21.54
CA TRP A 85 -17.02 36.18 -22.19
C TRP A 85 -16.69 35.84 -23.65
N GLY A 86 -17.01 34.63 -24.13
CA GLY A 86 -16.59 34.14 -25.44
C GLY A 86 -15.08 33.86 -25.52
N ALA A 87 -14.43 33.59 -24.38
CA ALA A 87 -13.01 33.31 -24.32
C ALA A 87 -12.72 31.80 -24.42
N HIS A 88 -11.65 31.43 -25.11
CA HIS A 88 -11.18 30.04 -25.23
C HIS A 88 -10.04 29.80 -24.25
N VAL A 89 -10.40 29.46 -23.02
CA VAL A 89 -9.46 29.34 -21.91
C VAL A 89 -9.37 27.89 -21.45
N LEU A 90 -8.14 27.42 -21.27
CA LEU A 90 -7.84 26.19 -20.53
C LEU A 90 -7.51 26.57 -19.08
N PRO A 91 -8.31 26.19 -18.07
CA PRO A 91 -7.99 26.49 -16.69
C PRO A 91 -6.76 25.69 -16.25
N ALA A 92 -5.72 26.39 -15.81
CA ALA A 92 -4.64 25.83 -15.03
C ALA A 92 -4.95 26.01 -13.55
N CYS A 93 -5.17 24.88 -12.88
CA CYS A 93 -5.32 24.89 -11.43
C CYS A 93 -3.97 24.75 -10.76
N ALA A 94 -3.88 25.22 -9.52
CA ALA A 94 -2.71 24.97 -8.72
C ALA A 94 -3.03 25.05 -7.25
N ILE A 95 -2.20 24.36 -6.48
CA ILE A 95 -2.40 24.22 -5.05
C ILE A 95 -1.35 25.04 -4.34
N TYR A 96 -1.80 25.83 -3.38
CA TYR A 96 -0.91 26.51 -2.46
C TYR A 96 -0.80 25.66 -1.18
N PRO A 97 0.28 24.90 -0.95
CA PRO A 97 0.25 23.86 0.08
C PRO A 97 0.21 24.40 1.51
N PHE A 98 0.45 25.70 1.70
CA PHE A 98 0.42 26.38 3.01
C PHE A 98 -0.97 26.58 3.60
N VAL A 99 -2.01 26.49 2.78
CA VAL A 99 -3.39 26.81 3.21
C VAL A 99 -4.25 25.56 3.33
N HIS A 100 -3.66 24.40 3.02
CA HIS A 100 -4.29 23.12 3.21
C HIS A 100 -3.88 22.50 4.54
N PRO A 101 -4.84 21.98 5.30
CA PRO A 101 -4.51 21.22 6.48
C PRO A 101 -3.74 19.93 6.15
N PRO A 102 -3.19 19.26 7.17
CA PRO A 102 -2.64 17.93 7.03
C PRO A 102 -3.59 16.92 6.39
N PHE A 103 -3.19 16.40 5.24
CA PHE A 103 -3.84 15.26 4.61
C PHE A 103 -3.44 13.95 5.30
N LYS A 104 -4.36 12.97 5.37
CA LYS A 104 -3.99 11.56 5.56
C LYS A 104 -3.07 11.13 4.39
N PRO A 105 -2.14 10.18 4.59
CA PRO A 105 -1.40 9.58 3.47
C PRO A 105 -2.38 9.12 2.37
N GLY A 106 -2.18 9.56 1.13
CA GLY A 106 -3.06 9.28 -0.02
C GLY A 106 -4.10 10.36 -0.35
N GLN A 107 -4.50 11.21 0.60
CA GLN A 107 -5.50 12.26 0.33
C GLN A 107 -4.94 13.43 -0.50
N PHE A 108 -3.69 13.83 -0.30
CA PHE A 108 -3.06 14.89 -1.08
C PHE A 108 -2.84 14.53 -2.57
N PRO A 109 -2.31 13.33 -2.90
CA PRO A 109 -2.30 12.85 -4.28
C PRO A 109 -3.71 12.80 -4.89
N ALA A 110 -4.71 12.33 -4.13
CA ALA A 110 -6.09 12.30 -4.61
C ALA A 110 -6.63 13.68 -4.92
N HIS A 111 -6.26 14.64 -4.10
CA HIS A 111 -6.64 16.02 -4.26
C HIS A 111 -6.05 16.64 -5.53
N LEU A 112 -4.75 16.42 -5.78
CA LEU A 112 -4.06 16.84 -7.00
C LEU A 112 -4.64 16.17 -8.24
N TYR A 113 -4.91 14.87 -8.17
CA TYR A 113 -5.51 14.09 -9.26
C TYR A 113 -6.89 14.64 -9.66
N ASN A 114 -7.80 14.80 -8.70
CA ASN A 114 -9.16 15.24 -8.97
C ASN A 114 -9.22 16.70 -9.46
N LEU A 115 -8.32 17.56 -8.98
CA LEU A 115 -8.19 18.94 -9.46
C LEU A 115 -7.74 18.98 -10.92
N ALA A 116 -6.70 18.21 -11.28
CA ALA A 116 -6.18 18.15 -12.65
C ALA A 116 -7.22 17.63 -13.66
N LEU A 117 -8.05 16.65 -13.27
CA LEU A 117 -9.12 16.16 -14.14
C LEU A 117 -10.19 17.21 -14.42
N ARG A 118 -10.59 18.01 -13.43
CA ARG A 118 -11.60 19.07 -13.61
C ARG A 118 -11.04 20.30 -14.32
N ALA A 119 -9.73 20.52 -14.20
CA ALA A 119 -8.99 21.57 -14.91
C ALA A 119 -8.71 21.21 -16.39
N GLY A 120 -8.93 19.96 -16.80
CA GLY A 120 -8.61 19.51 -18.15
C GLY A 120 -7.12 19.37 -18.43
N GLY A 121 -6.27 19.18 -17.39
CA GLY A 121 -4.84 18.98 -17.58
C GLY A 121 -3.98 19.19 -16.33
N TYR A 122 -2.67 18.97 -16.48
CA TYR A 122 -1.67 19.08 -15.41
C TYR A 122 -1.27 20.52 -15.17
N TRP A 123 -1.54 21.04 -13.99
CA TRP A 123 -0.97 22.30 -13.56
C TRP A 123 -0.69 22.24 -12.06
N LEU A 124 0.54 22.56 -11.71
CA LEU A 124 1.07 22.45 -10.36
C LEU A 124 2.09 23.56 -10.20
N TRP A 125 1.84 24.44 -9.23
CA TRP A 125 2.75 25.51 -8.90
C TRP A 125 3.50 25.16 -7.63
N PRO A 126 4.78 24.82 -7.75
CA PRO A 126 5.66 24.80 -6.60
C PRO A 126 5.91 26.27 -6.23
N GLY A 127 5.10 26.81 -5.32
CA GLY A 127 5.35 28.15 -4.79
C GLY A 127 6.77 28.19 -4.26
N SER A 128 7.60 29.12 -4.75
CA SER A 128 8.98 29.29 -4.29
C SER A 128 9.10 29.44 -2.76
N LEU A 129 8.02 29.87 -2.13
CA LEU A 129 7.86 30.01 -0.68
C LEU A 129 7.79 28.69 0.09
N LEU A 130 7.46 27.55 -0.54
CA LEU A 130 7.68 26.21 0.05
C LEU A 130 9.16 26.00 0.42
N PHE A 131 10.06 26.73 -0.25
CA PHE A 131 11.49 26.46 -0.27
C PHE A 131 12.31 27.50 0.52
N SER A 132 11.75 28.67 0.82
CA SER A 132 12.43 29.72 1.60
C SER A 132 11.90 29.88 3.03
N ASP A 133 10.67 29.44 3.34
CA ASP A 133 9.99 29.78 4.59
C ASP A 133 9.44 28.55 5.34
N SER A 134 10.19 27.45 5.25
CA SER A 134 9.95 26.17 5.95
C SER A 134 9.94 26.28 7.49
N GLU A 135 9.99 27.49 8.07
CA GLU A 135 10.15 27.65 9.51
C GLU A 135 8.84 27.59 10.31
N ARG A 136 7.62 27.79 9.80
CA ARG A 136 6.45 27.98 10.71
C ARG A 136 5.06 27.49 10.32
N LYS A 137 4.85 26.77 9.21
CA LYS A 137 3.48 26.36 8.81
C LYS A 137 3.29 24.83 8.76
N PRO A 138 2.46 24.27 9.66
CA PRO A 138 2.12 22.85 9.66
C PRO A 138 1.32 22.42 8.41
N CYS A 139 1.69 21.32 7.78
CA CYS A 139 0.86 20.50 6.90
C CYS A 139 1.04 19.00 7.27
N PHE A 140 0.64 18.04 6.43
CA PHE A 140 0.68 16.57 6.66
C PHE A 140 0.79 16.05 8.10
N SER A 141 -0.31 15.57 8.66
CA SER A 141 -0.51 15.12 10.03
C SER A 141 0.18 15.88 11.19
N GLY A 142 0.68 17.12 11.07
CA GLY A 142 1.27 17.83 12.25
C GLY A 142 2.51 18.62 11.98
N ARG A 143 2.97 18.55 10.75
CA ARG A 143 4.40 18.51 10.48
C ARG A 143 4.76 19.53 9.44
N VAL A 144 6.03 19.89 9.42
CA VAL A 144 6.53 20.81 8.41
C VAL A 144 6.42 20.14 7.04
N ALA A 145 5.81 20.83 6.08
CA ALA A 145 5.79 20.41 4.68
C ALA A 145 7.21 20.14 4.20
N ARG A 146 7.55 18.89 3.87
CA ARG A 146 8.85 18.58 3.27
C ARG A 146 8.71 18.49 1.76
N LEU A 147 9.74 18.99 1.09
CA LEU A 147 9.84 18.98 -0.36
C LEU A 147 9.57 17.60 -0.97
N GLN A 148 10.09 16.55 -0.33
CA GLN A 148 10.02 15.18 -0.84
C GLN A 148 8.62 14.56 -0.73
N ASP A 149 7.88 14.84 0.35
CA ASP A 149 6.51 14.36 0.52
C ASP A 149 5.57 15.01 -0.51
N TYR A 150 5.77 16.31 -0.74
CA TYR A 150 5.09 17.04 -1.79
C TYR A 150 5.38 16.43 -3.17
N TRP A 151 6.66 16.20 -3.51
CA TRP A 151 7.04 15.63 -4.80
C TRP A 151 6.54 14.19 -5.00
N LEU A 152 6.56 13.36 -3.96
CA LEU A 152 6.01 12.01 -4.04
C LEU A 152 4.52 12.05 -4.35
N ALA A 153 3.78 12.93 -3.69
CA ALA A 153 2.35 13.08 -3.94
C ALA A 153 2.04 13.62 -5.34
N VAL A 154 2.83 14.57 -5.82
CA VAL A 154 2.77 15.06 -7.20
C VAL A 154 3.00 13.92 -8.19
N ARG A 155 4.02 13.08 -7.98
CA ARG A 155 4.29 11.93 -8.86
C ARG A 155 3.15 10.92 -8.87
N LEU A 156 2.59 10.61 -7.71
CA LEU A 156 1.46 9.68 -7.59
C LEU A 156 0.22 10.20 -8.32
N ALA A 157 -0.13 11.48 -8.12
CA ALA A 157 -1.23 12.11 -8.84
C ALA A 157 -0.99 12.10 -10.35
N ASN A 158 0.19 12.54 -10.80
CA ASN A 158 0.52 12.59 -12.21
C ASN A 158 0.47 11.21 -12.89
N THR A 159 0.97 10.18 -12.22
CA THR A 159 0.93 8.79 -12.72
C THR A 159 -0.51 8.34 -12.99
N GLU A 160 -1.43 8.66 -12.09
CA GLU A 160 -2.84 8.29 -12.26
C GLU A 160 -3.52 9.14 -13.32
N ILE A 161 -3.21 10.44 -13.42
CA ILE A 161 -3.73 11.31 -14.50
C ILE A 161 -3.24 10.77 -15.85
N GLU A 162 -1.98 10.36 -15.98
CA GLU A 162 -1.44 9.80 -17.23
C GLU A 162 -2.18 8.53 -17.65
N LYS A 163 -2.47 7.64 -16.70
CA LYS A 163 -3.30 6.45 -16.96
C LYS A 163 -4.71 6.82 -17.39
N ARG A 164 -5.34 7.78 -16.72
CA ARG A 164 -6.68 8.28 -17.07
C ARG A 164 -6.71 8.87 -18.48
N MET A 165 -5.70 9.64 -18.87
CA MET A 165 -5.58 10.23 -20.21
C MET A 165 -5.33 9.16 -21.28
N ARG A 166 -4.49 8.16 -20.99
CA ARG A 166 -4.15 7.09 -21.95
C ARG A 166 -5.27 6.07 -22.13
N LEU A 167 -5.90 5.65 -21.03
CA LEU A 167 -6.89 4.57 -20.99
C LEU A 167 -8.32 5.10 -21.15
N GLY A 168 -8.49 6.42 -21.15
CA GLY A 168 -9.76 7.09 -21.41
C GLY A 168 -10.73 7.07 -20.22
N PRO A 169 -11.97 7.55 -20.44
CA PRO A 169 -12.93 7.87 -19.38
C PRO A 169 -13.50 6.66 -18.62
N LEU A 170 -13.15 5.43 -19.03
CA LEU A 170 -13.56 4.19 -18.35
C LEU A 170 -12.56 3.74 -17.27
N TYR A 171 -11.34 4.30 -17.25
CA TYR A 171 -10.34 3.98 -16.23
C TYR A 171 -10.68 4.62 -14.88
N GLN A 172 -11.04 3.83 -13.87
CA GLN A 172 -11.26 4.34 -12.51
C GLN A 172 -9.95 4.36 -11.73
N SER A 173 -9.55 5.55 -11.29
CA SER A 173 -8.36 5.71 -10.46
C SER A 173 -8.68 5.44 -8.99
N PRO A 174 -7.81 4.78 -8.22
CA PRO A 174 -7.95 4.66 -6.76
C PRO A 174 -7.90 6.02 -6.04
N LEU A 175 -7.50 7.09 -6.74
CA LEU A 175 -7.56 8.46 -6.24
C LEU A 175 -8.94 9.11 -6.42
N GLU A 176 -9.83 8.56 -7.26
CA GLU A 176 -11.22 9.03 -7.43
C GLU A 176 -12.13 8.58 -6.29
N THR A 177 -11.80 7.47 -5.64
CA THR A 177 -12.60 6.87 -4.56
C THR A 177 -12.37 7.52 -3.20
N ILE A 178 -11.48 8.51 -3.11
CA ILE A 178 -11.15 9.20 -1.86
C ILE A 178 -12.01 10.46 -1.75
N GLU A 179 -12.88 10.49 -0.73
CA GLU A 179 -13.77 11.62 -0.47
C GLU A 179 -13.01 12.95 -0.27
N PRO A 180 -13.63 14.09 -0.68
CA PRO A 180 -13.03 15.40 -0.49
C PRO A 180 -12.83 15.67 0.98
N HIS A 181 -11.57 15.91 1.36
CA HIS A 181 -11.29 16.45 2.68
C HIS A 181 -11.84 17.88 2.75
N PRO A 182 -12.66 18.24 3.76
CA PRO A 182 -13.14 19.61 3.91
C PRO A 182 -11.96 20.57 4.06
N THR A 183 -11.94 21.62 3.24
CA THR A 183 -10.90 22.65 3.24
C THR A 183 -11.11 23.56 4.45
N TRP A 184 -10.07 23.75 5.26
CA TRP A 184 -10.10 24.64 6.42
C TRP A 184 -9.08 25.75 6.25
N HIS A 185 -9.54 27.01 6.35
CA HIS A 185 -8.66 28.17 6.27
C HIS A 185 -7.97 28.41 7.63
N PRO A 186 -6.64 28.58 7.70
CA PRO A 186 -5.92 28.76 8.98
C PRO A 186 -6.35 29.97 9.83
N SER A 187 -6.98 30.98 9.22
CA SER A 187 -7.56 32.13 9.94
C SER A 187 -8.97 31.88 10.50
N LYS A 188 -9.54 30.69 10.29
CA LYS A 188 -10.84 30.27 10.83
C LYS A 188 -10.64 29.29 11.99
N PRO A 189 -11.58 29.14 12.93
CA PRO A 189 -11.45 28.21 14.05
C PRO A 189 -11.28 26.75 13.58
N LYS A 190 -10.37 26.00 14.22
CA LYS A 190 -10.04 24.61 13.89
C LYS A 190 -11.25 23.67 14.14
N PRO A 191 -11.65 22.81 13.19
CA PRO A 191 -12.76 21.88 13.39
C PRO A 191 -12.40 20.78 14.42
N PRO A 192 -13.37 20.20 15.14
CA PRO A 192 -13.13 19.15 16.14
C PRO A 192 -12.49 17.85 15.61
N GLN A 193 -12.60 17.62 14.30
CA GLN A 193 -12.25 16.36 13.62
C GLN A 193 -10.75 16.23 13.27
N PHE A 194 -9.91 17.11 13.85
CA PHE A 194 -8.57 17.40 13.38
C PHE A 194 -7.48 17.03 14.39
N GLU A 195 -6.91 15.82 14.27
CA GLU A 195 -5.80 15.35 15.09
C GLU A 195 -4.47 15.27 14.33
N TRP A 196 -3.38 15.67 15.01
CA TRP A 196 -2.01 15.53 14.52
C TRP A 196 -1.46 14.14 14.93
N ARG A 197 -0.87 13.36 14.01
CA ARG A 197 -0.34 11.99 14.26
C ARG A 197 1.19 11.93 14.09
N ARG A 198 1.87 10.94 14.69
CA ARG A 198 3.35 10.70 14.64
C ARG A 198 3.86 10.17 13.29
N GLU A 199 5.09 10.56 12.87
CA GLU A 199 5.72 10.17 11.58
C GLU A 199 5.79 8.65 11.45
N PRO A 200 5.33 8.06 10.32
CA PRO A 200 5.67 6.67 10.05
C PRO A 200 7.18 6.57 9.85
N ILE A 201 7.80 5.55 10.45
CA ILE A 201 9.18 5.22 10.19
C ILE A 201 9.23 4.65 8.77
N TYR A 202 10.15 5.13 7.93
CA TYR A 202 10.33 4.57 6.60
C TYR A 202 11.31 3.40 6.67
N PRO A 203 10.87 2.17 6.36
CA PRO A 203 11.76 1.02 6.30
C PRO A 203 12.64 1.13 5.05
N LEU A 204 13.96 1.14 5.25
CA LEU A 204 14.93 1.07 4.16
C LEU A 204 15.46 -0.36 4.09
N CYS A 205 15.26 -1.04 2.97
CA CYS A 205 15.94 -2.31 2.73
C CYS A 205 17.32 -2.00 2.16
N LEU A 206 18.37 -2.43 2.86
CA LEU A 206 19.75 -2.17 2.46
C LEU A 206 20.34 -3.45 1.87
N ALA A 207 20.99 -3.35 0.72
CA ALA A 207 21.68 -4.48 0.09
C ALA A 207 23.09 -4.74 0.68
N GLY A 208 23.49 -3.97 1.69
CA GLY A 208 24.80 -4.02 2.34
C GLY A 208 25.15 -2.71 3.05
N PRO A 209 26.38 -2.58 3.57
CA PRO A 209 26.89 -1.33 4.15
C PRO A 209 26.74 -0.14 3.20
N CYS A 210 26.28 1.00 3.72
CA CYS A 210 26.09 2.21 2.92
C CYS A 210 26.25 3.47 3.77
N ASP A 211 26.34 4.62 3.10
CA ASP A 211 26.29 5.92 3.75
C ASP A 211 25.05 6.70 3.27
N LEU A 212 24.24 7.14 4.23
CA LEU A 212 23.07 7.98 4.03
C LEU A 212 23.41 9.41 4.45
N TYR A 213 22.83 10.41 3.81
CA TYR A 213 23.11 11.82 4.05
C TYR A 213 21.81 12.56 4.24
N PHE A 214 21.76 13.46 5.22
CA PHE A 214 20.58 14.27 5.48
C PHE A 214 21.00 15.73 5.69
N PRO A 215 20.21 16.70 5.20
CA PRO A 215 20.47 18.10 5.45
C PRO A 215 20.12 18.46 6.90
N ILE A 216 20.92 19.34 7.51
CA ILE A 216 20.65 19.90 8.83
C ILE A 216 20.25 21.38 8.66
N PRO A 217 18.98 21.73 8.94
CA PRO A 217 18.51 23.10 8.81
C PRO A 217 19.32 24.09 9.67
N PRO A 218 19.52 25.34 9.23
CA PRO A 218 20.29 26.31 9.99
C PRO A 218 19.79 26.63 11.40
N SER A 219 18.48 26.55 11.60
CA SER A 219 17.82 26.76 12.90
C SER A 219 17.86 25.52 13.80
N ARG A 220 18.26 24.36 13.29
CA ARG A 220 18.23 23.10 14.04
C ARG A 220 19.47 22.96 14.93
N ARG A 221 19.25 23.09 16.25
CA ARG A 221 20.30 22.95 17.27
C ARG A 221 20.31 21.61 17.99
N ARG A 222 19.18 20.91 18.00
CA ARG A 222 19.04 19.55 18.54
C ARG A 222 18.17 18.71 17.63
N PHE A 223 18.55 17.46 17.43
CA PHE A 223 17.78 16.50 16.65
C PHE A 223 18.14 15.08 17.09
N SER A 224 17.29 14.13 16.72
CA SER A 224 17.50 12.72 17.02
C SER A 224 17.28 11.88 15.78
N ILE A 225 18.03 10.79 15.70
CA ILE A 225 17.81 9.75 14.70
C ILE A 225 17.42 8.49 15.45
N LEU A 226 16.25 7.98 15.13
CA LEU A 226 15.74 6.74 15.66
C LEU A 226 16.01 5.67 14.65
N VAL A 227 16.67 4.61 15.09
CA VAL A 227 17.05 3.49 14.24
C VAL A 227 16.53 2.19 14.80
N ARG A 228 16.07 1.34 13.90
CA ARG A 228 15.60 0.00 14.21
C ARG A 228 15.98 -0.92 13.06
N ALA A 229 16.52 -2.10 13.32
CA ALA A 229 16.89 -3.08 12.32
C ALA A 229 16.18 -4.41 12.61
N PRO A 230 14.84 -4.47 12.50
CA PRO A 230 14.09 -5.62 12.99
C PRO A 230 14.42 -6.89 12.19
N GLY A 231 14.57 -8.01 12.89
CA GLY A 231 14.64 -9.35 12.30
C GLY A 231 15.84 -10.18 12.75
N ARG A 232 15.61 -11.47 13.03
CA ARG A 232 16.64 -12.38 13.57
C ARG A 232 17.90 -12.42 12.70
N GLY A 233 19.05 -12.09 13.27
CA GLY A 233 20.36 -12.05 12.60
C GLY A 233 20.63 -10.80 11.74
N ASN A 234 19.75 -9.80 11.79
CA ASN A 234 19.92 -8.50 11.13
C ASN A 234 20.77 -7.56 12.01
N THR A 235 22.09 -7.75 12.00
CA THR A 235 22.99 -6.90 12.79
C THR A 235 23.43 -5.69 11.99
N ALA A 236 23.33 -4.50 12.58
CA ALA A 236 23.79 -3.25 12.00
C ALA A 236 24.61 -2.43 13.01
N THR A 237 25.64 -1.74 12.51
CA THR A 237 26.30 -0.62 13.19
C THR A 237 25.89 0.65 12.46
N VAL A 238 25.19 1.54 13.16
CA VAL A 238 24.71 2.82 12.66
C VAL A 238 25.48 3.93 13.37
N ARG A 239 26.27 4.69 12.61
CA ARG A 239 27.04 5.84 13.10
C ARG A 239 26.49 7.13 12.54
N LEU A 240 26.17 8.05 13.43
CA LEU A 240 25.85 9.42 13.06
C LEU A 240 27.12 10.26 12.99
N MET A 241 27.39 10.81 11.82
CA MET A 241 28.60 11.53 11.46
C MET A 241 28.29 12.99 11.19
N LEU A 242 28.99 13.91 11.86
CA LEU A 242 28.91 15.36 11.63
C LEU A 242 30.30 15.96 11.47
N GLY A 243 30.53 16.68 10.36
CA GLY A 243 31.82 17.35 10.12
C GLY A 243 33.01 16.38 10.13
N GLY A 244 32.80 15.13 9.70
CA GLY A 244 33.81 14.08 9.67
C GLY A 244 34.02 13.31 10.98
N ARG A 245 33.24 13.56 12.03
CA ARG A 245 33.36 12.87 13.33
C ARG A 245 32.10 12.08 13.67
N VAL A 246 32.27 10.91 14.29
CA VAL A 246 31.16 10.18 14.93
C VAL A 246 30.67 11.00 16.11
N VAL A 247 29.38 11.33 16.11
CA VAL A 247 28.73 12.06 17.22
C VAL A 247 27.75 11.20 18.01
N ALA A 248 27.27 10.10 17.43
CA ALA A 248 26.47 9.09 18.10
C ALA A 248 26.59 7.75 17.34
N GLU A 249 26.43 6.62 18.01
CA GLU A 249 26.49 5.28 17.42
C GLU A 249 25.52 4.32 18.12
N ALA A 250 24.90 3.43 17.34
CA ALA A 250 24.21 2.24 17.83
C ALA A 250 24.72 1.01 17.06
N SER A 251 24.91 -0.11 17.75
CA SER A 251 25.42 -1.35 17.15
C SER A 251 24.72 -2.57 17.76
N GLY A 252 24.43 -3.59 16.95
CA GLY A 252 23.85 -4.86 17.39
C GLY A 252 22.63 -5.29 16.58
N GLU A 253 21.72 -6.05 17.20
CA GLU A 253 20.48 -6.54 16.57
C GLU A 253 19.35 -5.51 16.51
N LEU A 254 19.49 -4.32 17.12
CA LEU A 254 18.61 -3.12 17.00
C LEU A 254 17.10 -3.39 16.77
N ASP A 255 16.54 -4.46 17.36
CA ASP A 255 15.16 -4.89 17.11
C ASP A 255 14.13 -3.89 17.65
N ASP A 256 14.53 -3.14 18.68
CA ASP A 256 13.79 -2.01 19.26
C ASP A 256 14.32 -0.66 18.77
N GLU A 257 13.46 0.34 18.80
CA GLU A 257 13.80 1.71 18.40
C GLU A 257 14.90 2.28 19.31
N THR A 258 16.05 2.60 18.73
CA THR A 258 17.20 3.18 19.41
C THR A 258 17.38 4.64 19.01
N GLU A 259 17.41 5.55 19.98
CA GLU A 259 17.59 6.99 19.73
C GLU A 259 19.07 7.42 19.76
N LEU A 260 19.48 8.11 18.70
CA LEU A 260 20.76 8.79 18.56
C LEU A 260 20.54 10.31 18.57
N SER A 261 20.55 10.91 19.76
CA SER A 261 20.32 12.35 19.94
C SER A 261 21.62 13.17 19.75
N VAL A 262 21.50 14.35 19.14
CA VAL A 262 22.63 15.25 18.89
C VAL A 262 22.28 16.69 19.24
N ALA A 263 23.25 17.42 19.80
CA ALA A 263 23.20 18.85 20.02
C ALA A 263 24.38 19.56 19.30
N LEU A 264 24.06 20.55 18.46
CA LEU A 264 25.04 21.38 17.76
C LEU A 264 25.38 22.64 18.57
N LYS A 265 26.67 23.02 18.57
CA LYS A 265 27.11 24.29 19.17
C LYS A 265 26.60 25.49 18.33
N PRO A 266 26.36 26.67 18.94
CA PRO A 266 25.81 27.84 18.25
C PRO A 266 26.54 28.25 16.95
N ASN A 267 27.87 28.11 16.93
CA ASN A 267 28.74 28.53 15.81
C ASN A 267 29.12 27.40 14.83
N GLN A 268 28.60 26.18 15.04
CA GLN A 268 28.96 25.02 14.24
C GLN A 268 28.19 25.03 12.90
N LYS A 269 28.87 25.37 11.80
CA LYS A 269 28.28 25.53 10.45
C LYS A 269 28.07 24.19 9.70
N ILE A 270 27.80 23.10 10.40
CA ILE A 270 27.59 21.79 9.75
C ILE A 270 26.19 21.78 9.14
N ARG A 271 26.12 21.59 7.82
CA ARG A 271 24.87 21.65 7.03
C ARG A 271 24.39 20.28 6.54
N ILE A 272 25.27 19.28 6.58
CA ILE A 272 24.98 17.93 6.12
C ILE A 272 25.47 16.98 7.21
N GLY A 273 24.57 16.13 7.67
CA GLY A 273 24.91 14.97 8.47
C GLY A 273 24.95 13.71 7.62
N ARG A 274 25.72 12.74 8.07
CA ARG A 274 25.87 11.43 7.42
C ARG A 274 25.52 10.35 8.42
N ILE A 275 24.75 9.36 8.01
CA ILE A 275 24.52 8.12 8.73
C ILE A 275 25.34 7.05 8.02
N GLU A 276 26.37 6.56 8.68
CA GLU A 276 27.17 5.46 8.21
C GLU A 276 26.55 4.15 8.73
N VAL A 277 26.17 3.26 7.81
CA VAL A 277 25.64 1.93 8.12
C VAL A 277 26.71 0.90 7.76
N ARG A 278 27.08 0.06 8.72
CA ARG A 278 28.08 -1.02 8.60
C ARG A 278 27.50 -2.33 9.15
N GLY A 279 28.09 -3.45 8.78
CA GLY A 279 27.64 -4.80 9.19
C GLY A 279 27.47 -5.74 7.99
N LYS A 280 27.72 -7.04 8.19
CA LYS A 280 27.70 -8.04 7.10
C LYS A 280 26.29 -8.54 6.73
N SER A 281 25.29 -8.30 7.58
CA SER A 281 23.95 -8.88 7.46
C SER A 281 22.81 -7.87 7.58
N VAL A 282 23.05 -6.61 7.19
CA VAL A 282 22.00 -5.58 7.17
C VAL A 282 21.01 -5.90 6.06
N LYS A 283 19.77 -6.23 6.41
CA LYS A 283 18.68 -6.60 5.48
C LYS A 283 17.58 -5.54 5.43
N ALA A 284 17.18 -5.04 6.61
CA ALA A 284 16.19 -3.97 6.76
C ALA A 284 16.64 -3.01 7.86
N LEU A 285 16.57 -1.71 7.60
CA LEU A 285 16.90 -0.66 8.52
C LEU A 285 15.85 0.44 8.43
N GLU A 286 15.09 0.58 9.50
CA GLU A 286 14.13 1.63 9.73
C GLU A 286 14.85 2.84 10.32
N ILE A 287 14.69 4.01 9.67
CA ILE A 287 15.27 5.26 10.14
C ILE A 287 14.19 6.32 10.20
N ARG A 288 13.98 6.89 11.39
CA ARG A 288 13.17 8.10 11.61
C ARG A 288 14.07 9.23 12.07
N THR A 289 14.07 10.33 11.34
CA THR A 289 14.87 11.51 11.67
C THR A 289 13.96 12.57 12.28
N GLU A 290 13.97 12.70 13.61
CA GLU A 290 13.06 13.61 14.32
C GLU A 290 13.46 15.07 14.12
N GLY A 291 12.59 15.80 13.42
CA GLY A 291 12.82 17.21 13.12
C GLY A 291 13.89 17.47 12.06
N LEU A 292 14.30 16.44 11.31
CA LEU A 292 15.22 16.55 10.18
C LEU A 292 14.58 15.98 8.90
N PRO A 293 14.91 16.52 7.71
CA PRO A 293 14.45 15.97 6.43
C PRO A 293 14.92 14.52 6.19
N PRO A 294 14.27 13.79 5.26
CA PRO A 294 14.64 12.39 4.98
C PRO A 294 16.06 12.27 4.40
N CYS A 295 16.67 11.11 4.62
CA CYS A 295 18.05 10.83 4.22
C CYS A 295 18.15 10.34 2.75
N MET A 296 19.31 10.59 2.12
CA MET A 296 19.66 10.20 0.75
C MET A 296 20.89 9.28 0.77
N ALA A 297 20.85 8.14 0.07
CA ALA A 297 22.01 7.24 -0.05
C ALA A 297 23.02 7.73 -1.11
N THR A 298 24.31 7.48 -0.90
CA THR A 298 25.41 7.91 -1.82
C THR A 298 25.91 6.85 -2.79
N THR A 299 25.45 5.62 -2.68
CA THR A 299 25.79 4.52 -3.60
C THR A 299 24.50 3.88 -4.12
N PRO A 300 24.50 3.32 -5.34
CA PRO A 300 23.42 2.45 -5.83
C PRO A 300 23.50 1.08 -5.13
N SER A 301 23.64 1.05 -3.81
CA SER A 301 23.18 -0.09 -3.02
C SER A 301 21.67 0.02 -3.07
N VAL A 302 21.01 -0.91 -3.74
CA VAL A 302 19.59 -0.82 -4.10
C VAL A 302 18.75 -0.48 -2.87
N LEU A 303 18.46 0.82 -2.68
CA LEU A 303 17.25 1.27 -2.01
C LEU A 303 16.16 0.80 -2.93
N PHE A 304 15.61 -0.39 -2.69
CA PHE A 304 14.32 -0.67 -3.29
C PHE A 304 13.40 0.43 -2.75
N PRO A 305 12.83 1.34 -3.57
CA PRO A 305 11.53 1.85 -3.19
C PRO A 305 10.73 0.60 -2.88
N THR A 306 10.11 0.54 -1.70
CA THR A 306 9.24 -0.59 -1.37
C THR A 306 8.40 -0.87 -2.62
N PRO A 307 8.44 -2.11 -3.18
CA PRO A 307 7.56 -2.46 -4.28
C PRO A 307 6.19 -1.92 -3.91
N LYS A 308 5.55 -1.20 -4.85
CA LYS A 308 4.23 -0.57 -4.74
C LYS A 308 3.45 -1.29 -3.64
N PRO A 309 3.11 -0.67 -2.49
CA PRO A 309 2.53 -1.38 -1.35
C PRO A 309 1.40 -2.24 -1.87
N THR A 310 1.67 -3.53 -2.01
CA THR A 310 0.62 -4.49 -2.27
C THR A 310 -0.14 -4.50 -0.97
N ASP A 311 -1.43 -4.29 -1.09
CA ASP A 311 -2.37 -4.53 -0.02
C ASP A 311 -2.22 -5.98 0.49
N LEU A 312 -1.72 -6.92 -0.31
CA LEU A 312 -1.18 -8.21 0.16
C LEU A 312 0.20 -8.03 0.79
N ILE A 313 0.29 -8.23 2.11
CA ILE A 313 1.48 -7.98 2.94
C ILE A 313 2.12 -9.24 3.55
N GLY A 314 1.48 -10.40 3.35
CA GLY A 314 2.04 -11.72 3.63
C GLY A 314 1.31 -12.78 2.81
N TRP A 315 2.05 -13.71 2.19
CA TRP A 315 1.48 -14.85 1.48
C TRP A 315 2.37 -16.09 1.61
N TRP A 316 1.94 -17.02 2.46
CA TRP A 316 2.58 -18.32 2.65
C TRP A 316 1.73 -19.40 1.96
N GLY A 317 2.10 -19.70 0.72
CA GLY A 317 1.41 -20.68 -0.13
C GLY A 317 1.82 -22.13 0.12
N PHE A 318 2.87 -22.37 0.92
CA PHE A 318 3.34 -23.71 1.29
C PHE A 318 3.56 -24.69 0.12
N ASP A 319 4.03 -24.17 -1.01
CA ASP A 319 4.29 -24.89 -2.25
C ASP A 319 5.72 -25.48 -2.34
N GLU A 320 6.59 -25.21 -1.36
CA GLU A 320 8.00 -25.62 -1.37
C GLU A 320 8.17 -27.14 -1.32
N GLY A 321 7.27 -27.82 -0.60
CA GLY A 321 7.18 -29.28 -0.54
C GLY A 321 8.32 -30.00 0.20
N LYS A 322 9.30 -29.27 0.73
CA LYS A 322 10.41 -29.78 1.54
C LYS A 322 11.14 -28.65 2.28
N GLY A 323 11.94 -29.02 3.27
CA GLY A 323 12.78 -28.09 4.04
C GLY A 323 12.02 -27.43 5.19
N GLU A 324 12.68 -26.45 5.82
CA GLU A 324 12.21 -25.78 7.04
C GLU A 324 11.82 -24.32 6.80
N VAL A 325 11.67 -23.90 5.54
CA VAL A 325 11.36 -22.51 5.17
C VAL A 325 10.05 -22.48 4.39
N ALA A 326 9.11 -21.66 4.85
CA ALA A 326 7.91 -21.30 4.12
C ALA A 326 8.10 -19.90 3.54
N HIS A 327 8.20 -19.77 2.22
CA HIS A 327 8.53 -18.49 1.62
C HIS A 327 7.31 -17.55 1.57
N ASP A 328 7.55 -16.28 1.86
CA ASP A 328 6.56 -15.22 1.64
C ASP A 328 6.61 -14.73 0.19
N ARG A 329 5.48 -14.84 -0.49
CA ARG A 329 5.31 -14.47 -1.90
C ARG A 329 4.60 -13.12 -2.11
N SER A 330 4.33 -12.38 -1.03
CA SER A 330 3.59 -11.10 -1.09
C SER A 330 4.38 -9.95 -1.70
N GLY A 331 5.72 -10.01 -1.67
CA GLY A 331 6.62 -9.04 -2.31
C GLY A 331 7.78 -8.60 -1.40
N PRO A 332 8.85 -8.01 -1.98
CA PRO A 332 10.08 -7.73 -1.23
C PRO A 332 9.98 -6.58 -0.18
N PRO A 333 10.63 -6.68 0.99
CA PRO A 333 11.34 -7.87 1.48
C PRO A 333 10.36 -8.99 1.86
N PRO A 334 10.68 -10.26 1.57
CA PRO A 334 9.85 -11.39 1.98
C PRO A 334 9.99 -11.65 3.49
N PHE A 335 8.88 -11.98 4.15
CA PHE A 335 8.85 -12.43 5.55
C PHE A 335 8.67 -13.95 5.65
N ASP A 336 9.74 -14.66 5.31
CA ASP A 336 9.77 -16.12 5.35
C ASP A 336 9.48 -16.66 6.75
N GLY A 337 8.64 -17.69 6.81
CA GLY A 337 8.36 -18.45 8.01
C GLY A 337 9.33 -19.61 8.20
N LYS A 338 9.69 -19.91 9.45
CA LYS A 338 10.39 -21.14 9.81
C LYS A 338 9.36 -22.22 10.13
N VAL A 339 9.40 -23.32 9.39
CA VAL A 339 8.58 -24.50 9.65
C VAL A 339 9.23 -25.32 10.76
N GLU A 340 8.47 -25.63 11.81
CA GLU A 340 8.92 -26.40 12.97
C GLU A 340 7.96 -27.57 13.19
N GLY A 341 8.43 -28.79 12.93
CA GLY A 341 7.67 -30.04 13.13
C GLY A 341 6.68 -30.39 12.00
N ALA A 342 5.97 -29.39 11.46
CA ALA A 342 4.95 -29.60 10.43
C ALA A 342 5.51 -30.29 9.16
N ARG A 343 4.73 -31.20 8.59
CA ARG A 343 5.14 -31.99 7.40
C ARG A 343 4.45 -31.50 6.13
N TRP A 344 5.17 -31.58 5.02
CA TRP A 344 4.63 -31.25 3.70
C TRP A 344 3.66 -32.33 3.21
N VAL A 345 2.47 -31.93 2.75
CA VAL A 345 1.44 -32.81 2.18
C VAL A 345 0.86 -32.23 0.89
N GLU A 346 -0.02 -32.97 0.23
CA GLU A 346 -0.81 -32.42 -0.89
C GLU A 346 -1.81 -31.37 -0.40
N GLY A 347 -1.71 -30.17 -0.96
CA GLY A 347 -2.54 -29.02 -0.61
C GLY A 347 -3.87 -28.94 -1.36
N ILE A 348 -4.58 -27.84 -1.14
CA ILE A 348 -5.70 -27.46 -2.02
C ILE A 348 -5.16 -27.05 -3.39
N LYS A 349 -3.96 -26.47 -3.41
CA LYS A 349 -3.20 -26.12 -4.60
C LYS A 349 -1.74 -26.45 -4.35
N GLY A 350 -1.13 -27.30 -5.20
CA GLY A 350 0.25 -27.71 -5.00
C GLY A 350 0.46 -28.44 -3.67
N LYS A 351 1.30 -27.89 -2.79
CA LYS A 351 1.63 -28.47 -1.48
C LYS A 351 0.98 -27.67 -0.35
N ALA A 352 0.94 -28.28 0.84
CA ALA A 352 0.48 -27.65 2.07
C ALA A 352 1.31 -28.15 3.24
N LEU A 353 1.15 -27.52 4.41
CA LEU A 353 1.70 -28.02 5.66
C LEU A 353 0.62 -28.71 6.48
N TRP A 354 0.93 -29.91 6.97
CA TRP A 354 0.14 -30.68 7.91
C TRP A 354 0.74 -30.57 9.31
N PHE A 355 -0.14 -30.32 10.27
CA PHE A 355 0.13 -30.10 11.68
C PHE A 355 -0.50 -31.23 12.51
N ASP A 356 0.25 -31.76 13.47
CA ASP A 356 -0.08 -32.96 14.23
C ASP A 356 -0.98 -32.73 15.47
N GLY A 357 -1.33 -31.48 15.77
CA GLY A 357 -2.15 -31.12 16.92
C GLY A 357 -1.41 -31.05 18.25
N LYS A 358 -0.07 -31.04 18.28
CA LYS A 358 0.74 -30.95 19.50
C LYS A 358 1.60 -29.70 19.56
N ASP A 359 2.63 -29.61 18.74
CA ASP A 359 3.67 -28.57 18.85
C ASP A 359 4.17 -28.01 17.51
N ASP A 360 3.64 -28.55 16.40
CA ASP A 360 3.92 -28.08 15.04
C ASP A 360 3.53 -26.61 14.85
N CYS A 361 4.43 -25.84 14.24
CA CYS A 361 4.19 -24.42 14.01
C CYS A 361 4.99 -23.86 12.83
N VAL A 362 4.45 -22.85 12.15
CA VAL A 362 5.26 -21.96 11.32
C VAL A 362 5.47 -20.66 12.09
N TYR A 363 6.71 -20.37 12.44
CA TYR A 363 7.09 -19.14 13.11
C TYR A 363 7.55 -18.10 12.10
N ILE A 364 6.84 -16.98 12.03
CA ILE A 364 7.19 -15.83 11.20
C ILE A 364 7.64 -14.72 12.15
N PRO A 365 8.91 -14.26 12.06
CA PRO A 365 9.39 -13.15 12.87
C PRO A 365 8.48 -11.93 12.79
N ASN A 366 8.48 -11.11 13.85
CA ASN A 366 7.69 -9.88 13.83
C ASN A 366 8.09 -9.01 12.63
N ASN A 367 7.10 -8.38 12.00
CA ASN A 367 7.33 -7.51 10.85
C ASN A 367 6.42 -6.29 10.89
N TRP A 368 6.99 -5.14 10.51
CA TRP A 368 6.31 -3.85 10.54
C TRP A 368 5.07 -3.78 9.63
N ARG A 369 5.00 -4.58 8.55
CA ARG A 369 3.86 -4.56 7.62
C ARG A 369 2.56 -5.01 8.30
N THR A 370 2.69 -5.86 9.30
CA THR A 370 1.56 -6.43 10.05
C THR A 370 1.37 -5.75 11.41
N ASP A 371 2.16 -4.73 11.75
CA ASP A 371 2.13 -4.07 13.05
C ASP A 371 1.15 -2.90 13.07
N HIS A 372 0.41 -2.77 14.18
CA HIS A 372 -0.49 -1.65 14.46
C HIS A 372 -1.50 -1.32 13.34
N LEU A 373 -1.94 -2.35 12.61
CA LEU A 373 -2.96 -2.22 11.58
C LEU A 373 -4.33 -2.05 12.23
N PHE A 374 -5.02 -0.98 11.85
CA PHE A 374 -6.41 -0.71 12.24
C PHE A 374 -7.42 -1.29 11.24
N GLU A 375 -6.96 -1.82 10.11
CA GLU A 375 -7.76 -2.63 9.21
C GLU A 375 -6.87 -3.71 8.60
N PHE A 376 -7.42 -4.91 8.42
CA PHE A 376 -6.71 -6.01 7.77
C PHE A 376 -7.66 -7.14 7.37
N THR A 377 -7.16 -8.04 6.54
CA THR A 377 -7.83 -9.32 6.23
C THR A 377 -6.84 -10.47 6.37
N ILE A 378 -7.26 -11.54 7.02
CA ILE A 378 -6.52 -12.80 7.05
C ILE A 378 -7.38 -13.86 6.39
N SER A 379 -6.81 -14.61 5.45
CA SER A 379 -7.46 -15.75 4.79
C SER A 379 -6.54 -16.96 4.76
N ALA A 380 -7.13 -18.15 4.78
CA ALA A 380 -6.41 -19.42 4.67
C ALA A 380 -7.34 -20.51 4.14
N TRP A 381 -6.75 -21.53 3.52
CA TRP A 381 -7.41 -22.81 3.32
C TRP A 381 -7.04 -23.75 4.47
N VAL A 382 -8.03 -24.40 5.05
CA VAL A 382 -7.85 -25.31 6.18
C VAL A 382 -8.57 -26.64 5.95
N ARG A 383 -7.94 -27.74 6.32
CA ARG A 383 -8.52 -29.08 6.35
C ARG A 383 -8.28 -29.68 7.71
N LEU A 384 -9.34 -29.95 8.46
CA LEU A 384 -9.24 -30.52 9.79
C LEU A 384 -9.17 -32.04 9.69
N ASP A 385 -8.28 -32.67 10.46
CA ASP A 385 -8.25 -34.14 10.55
C ASP A 385 -8.99 -34.63 11.82
N SER A 386 -9.20 -33.76 12.81
CA SER A 386 -10.10 -33.97 13.95
C SER A 386 -10.78 -32.65 14.35
N LEU A 387 -11.64 -32.67 15.37
CA LEU A 387 -12.21 -31.45 15.95
C LEU A 387 -11.50 -31.10 17.27
N PRO A 388 -11.45 -29.82 17.66
CA PRO A 388 -10.91 -29.43 18.96
C PRO A 388 -11.66 -30.11 20.11
N HIS A 389 -10.96 -30.60 21.12
CA HIS A 389 -11.56 -31.16 22.33
C HIS A 389 -11.83 -30.07 23.38
N ARG A 390 -12.47 -30.42 24.50
CA ARG A 390 -12.83 -29.44 25.55
C ARG A 390 -11.59 -28.75 26.11
N GLY A 391 -11.60 -27.42 26.18
CA GLY A 391 -10.46 -26.62 26.63
C GLY A 391 -9.39 -26.39 25.56
N HIS A 392 -9.60 -26.88 24.34
CA HIS A 392 -8.67 -26.73 23.23
C HIS A 392 -9.36 -26.11 22.02
N ALA A 393 -8.75 -25.08 21.43
CA ALA A 393 -9.10 -24.51 20.15
C ALA A 393 -8.04 -24.87 19.11
N PHE A 394 -8.34 -24.68 17.82
CA PHE A 394 -7.35 -24.84 16.76
C PHE A 394 -6.94 -23.48 16.19
N THR A 395 -5.66 -23.17 16.32
CA THR A 395 -5.09 -21.91 15.81
C THR A 395 -4.87 -21.98 14.32
N ILE A 396 -5.44 -21.03 13.59
CA ILE A 396 -5.12 -20.85 12.16
C ILE A 396 -3.95 -19.87 12.07
N VAL A 397 -4.12 -18.66 12.62
CA VAL A 397 -3.07 -17.63 12.71
C VAL A 397 -3.13 -16.95 14.07
N ASN A 398 -2.00 -16.79 14.74
CA ASN A 398 -1.85 -16.01 15.97
C ASN A 398 -0.79 -14.92 15.75
N LYS A 399 -1.00 -13.74 16.34
CA LYS A 399 0.00 -12.67 16.43
C LYS A 399 0.04 -12.08 17.83
N GLY A 400 0.80 -12.73 18.70
CA GLY A 400 1.10 -12.26 20.07
C GLY A 400 0.67 -13.22 21.17
N PRO A 401 1.18 -13.01 22.39
CA PRO A 401 0.76 -13.75 23.58
C PRO A 401 -0.66 -13.35 24.00
N GLU A 402 -1.17 -13.99 25.04
CA GLU A 402 -2.47 -13.66 25.60
C GLU A 402 -2.52 -12.22 26.13
N ALA A 403 -3.74 -11.68 26.27
CA ALA A 403 -3.96 -10.41 26.95
C ALA A 403 -3.16 -10.34 28.27
N PRO A 404 -2.60 -9.18 28.66
CA PRO A 404 -3.11 -7.83 28.39
C PRO A 404 -2.31 -7.06 27.34
N VAL A 405 -1.89 -7.69 26.25
CA VAL A 405 -1.23 -7.00 25.14
C VAL A 405 -2.19 -6.87 23.95
N GLN A 406 -1.89 -5.93 23.05
CA GLN A 406 -2.52 -5.89 21.74
C GLN A 406 -2.01 -7.08 20.91
N HIS A 407 -2.91 -8.00 20.60
CA HIS A 407 -2.66 -9.20 19.81
C HIS A 407 -3.90 -9.52 18.97
N PHE A 408 -3.77 -10.46 18.05
CA PHE A 408 -4.93 -11.16 17.51
C PHE A 408 -4.73 -12.66 17.49
N TRP A 409 -5.83 -13.40 17.52
CA TRP A 409 -5.86 -14.84 17.36
C TRP A 409 -7.05 -15.24 16.48
N PHE A 410 -6.76 -15.80 15.30
CA PHE A 410 -7.74 -16.33 14.37
C PHE A 410 -7.80 -17.85 14.49
N LEU A 411 -8.95 -18.38 14.89
CA LEU A 411 -9.08 -19.75 15.37
C LEU A 411 -10.43 -20.39 15.01
N ILE A 412 -10.44 -21.72 15.09
CA ILE A 412 -11.66 -22.51 15.23
C ILE A 412 -11.85 -22.79 16.72
N GLY A 413 -12.99 -22.33 17.23
CA GLY A 413 -13.32 -22.33 18.65
C GLY A 413 -13.72 -23.68 19.21
N TYR A 414 -14.16 -23.64 20.46
CA TYR A 414 -14.35 -24.80 21.32
C TYR A 414 -15.65 -25.60 21.03
N PRO A 415 -15.70 -26.88 21.43
CA PRO A 415 -16.95 -27.66 21.44
C PRO A 415 -18.02 -27.03 22.35
N PRO A 416 -19.31 -27.29 22.09
CA PRO A 416 -19.84 -28.11 20.99
C PRO A 416 -20.07 -27.33 19.68
N ASN A 417 -19.78 -26.03 19.67
CA ASN A 417 -20.25 -25.11 18.62
C ASN A 417 -19.20 -24.82 17.53
N TYR A 418 -17.91 -25.00 17.82
CA TYR A 418 -16.79 -24.82 16.90
C TYR A 418 -16.87 -23.55 16.01
N PRO A 419 -17.22 -22.38 16.56
CA PRO A 419 -17.36 -21.17 15.76
C PRO A 419 -16.01 -20.75 15.17
N LEU A 420 -16.04 -20.00 14.08
CA LEU A 420 -14.87 -19.27 13.64
C LEU A 420 -14.77 -18.01 14.52
N ILE A 421 -13.58 -17.71 15.05
CA ILE A 421 -13.37 -16.57 15.96
C ILE A 421 -12.15 -15.78 15.50
N LEU A 422 -12.29 -14.44 15.49
CA LEU A 422 -11.14 -13.55 15.64
C LEU A 422 -11.18 -12.99 17.07
N GLU A 423 -10.15 -13.25 17.84
CA GLU A 423 -9.95 -12.65 19.15
C GLU A 423 -8.95 -11.51 19.05
N MET A 424 -9.23 -10.40 19.74
CA MET A 424 -8.37 -9.23 19.83
C MET A 424 -8.03 -8.92 21.28
N GLY A 425 -6.76 -8.65 21.56
CA GLY A 425 -6.29 -8.25 22.88
C GLY A 425 -6.44 -6.76 23.16
N SER A 426 -6.87 -6.39 24.36
CA SER A 426 -6.93 -5.00 24.81
C SER A 426 -5.90 -4.76 25.90
N GLU A 427 -4.89 -3.94 25.59
CA GLU A 427 -3.95 -3.46 26.60
C GLU A 427 -4.63 -2.52 27.60
N LYS A 428 -5.49 -1.64 27.10
CA LYS A 428 -6.24 -0.66 27.90
C LYS A 428 -7.11 -1.32 28.97
N PHE A 429 -7.86 -2.35 28.60
CA PHE A 429 -8.79 -3.02 29.52
C PHE A 429 -8.24 -4.33 30.09
N ARG A 430 -6.98 -4.67 29.75
CA ARG A 430 -6.28 -5.86 30.24
C ARG A 430 -7.07 -7.16 30.05
N ARG A 431 -7.75 -7.30 28.92
CA ARG A 431 -8.59 -8.45 28.58
C ARG A 431 -8.55 -8.72 27.09
N TRP A 432 -8.97 -9.92 26.68
CA TRP A 432 -9.26 -10.21 25.29
C TRP A 432 -10.73 -9.92 24.94
N CYS A 433 -11.03 -9.87 23.65
CA CYS A 433 -12.37 -9.72 23.11
C CYS A 433 -12.56 -10.62 21.88
N GLY A 434 -13.49 -11.56 21.96
CA GLY A 434 -13.82 -12.47 20.87
C GLY A 434 -14.91 -11.91 19.95
N PHE A 435 -14.68 -12.03 18.65
CA PHE A 435 -15.65 -11.83 17.57
C PHE A 435 -15.93 -13.20 16.96
N ALA A 436 -17.08 -13.80 17.28
CA ALA A 436 -17.38 -15.19 16.96
C ALA A 436 -18.55 -15.31 15.97
N SER A 437 -18.44 -16.24 15.03
CA SER A 437 -19.57 -16.65 14.19
C SER A 437 -20.62 -17.45 14.98
N PRO A 438 -21.83 -17.67 14.42
CA PRO A 438 -22.72 -18.73 14.88
C PRO A 438 -22.04 -20.11 14.86
N PRO A 439 -22.63 -21.13 15.51
CA PRO A 439 -22.11 -22.50 15.51
C PRO A 439 -21.88 -23.03 14.09
N LEU A 440 -20.76 -23.73 13.89
CA LEU A 440 -20.37 -24.30 12.60
C LEU A 440 -20.18 -25.81 12.71
N LYS A 441 -20.65 -26.52 11.68
CA LYS A 441 -20.29 -27.92 11.45
C LYS A 441 -19.06 -27.99 10.55
N TRP A 442 -18.07 -28.77 11.00
CA TRP A 442 -16.84 -29.08 10.27
C TRP A 442 -16.79 -30.57 9.97
N GLU A 443 -16.47 -30.91 8.72
CA GLU A 443 -16.32 -32.28 8.25
C GLU A 443 -14.82 -32.57 8.12
N PRO A 444 -14.27 -33.48 8.96
CA PRO A 444 -12.86 -33.86 8.85
C PRO A 444 -12.51 -34.34 7.43
N GLY A 445 -11.34 -33.95 6.94
CA GLY A 445 -10.87 -34.24 5.59
C GLY A 445 -11.37 -33.30 4.49
N ARG A 446 -12.34 -32.41 4.76
CA ARG A 446 -12.79 -31.38 3.80
C ARG A 446 -11.95 -30.11 3.91
N TRP A 447 -11.54 -29.55 2.77
CA TRP A 447 -10.95 -28.22 2.68
C TRP A 447 -12.02 -27.14 2.81
N TYR A 448 -11.75 -26.12 3.61
CA TYR A 448 -12.56 -24.94 3.81
C TYR A 448 -11.71 -23.69 3.56
N HIS A 449 -12.24 -22.72 2.81
CA HIS A 449 -11.65 -21.38 2.80
C HIS A 449 -12.21 -20.60 3.98
N VAL A 450 -11.35 -20.05 4.84
CA VAL A 450 -11.75 -19.25 6.00
C VAL A 450 -11.12 -17.87 5.92
N ALA A 451 -11.87 -16.83 6.29
CA ALA A 451 -11.33 -15.48 6.33
C ALA A 451 -11.94 -14.64 7.47
N SER A 452 -11.14 -13.70 7.96
CA SER A 452 -11.56 -12.65 8.88
C SER A 452 -11.16 -11.30 8.31
N VAL A 453 -12.13 -10.39 8.20
CA VAL A 453 -11.94 -9.00 7.78
C VAL A 453 -12.16 -8.12 9.00
N PHE A 454 -11.13 -7.40 9.42
CA PHE A 454 -11.15 -6.50 10.58
C PHE A 454 -11.05 -5.05 10.10
N LYS A 455 -11.84 -4.16 10.71
CA LYS A 455 -11.77 -2.72 10.51
C LYS A 455 -12.05 -2.00 11.81
N CYS A 456 -11.22 -1.03 12.17
CA CYS A 456 -11.38 -0.17 13.33
C CYS A 456 -11.37 1.29 12.89
N GLU A 457 -12.46 1.99 13.17
CA GLU A 457 -12.59 3.44 12.97
C GLU A 457 -12.80 4.09 14.34
N ASP A 458 -11.83 4.90 14.77
CA ASP A 458 -11.77 5.55 16.08
C ASP A 458 -11.91 4.60 17.27
N ARG A 459 -13.14 4.43 17.79
CA ARG A 459 -13.46 3.56 18.93
C ARG A 459 -14.38 2.40 18.55
N ARG A 460 -14.60 2.16 17.26
CA ARG A 460 -15.54 1.15 16.77
C ARG A 460 -14.80 0.14 15.91
N SER A 461 -14.74 -1.10 16.38
CA SER A 461 -14.17 -2.23 15.65
C SER A 461 -15.26 -3.12 15.08
N GLU A 462 -15.17 -3.42 13.80
CA GLU A 462 -16.02 -4.35 13.06
C GLU A 462 -15.18 -5.54 12.59
N VAL A 463 -15.72 -6.74 12.77
CA VAL A 463 -15.18 -7.99 12.23
C VAL A 463 -16.24 -8.67 11.38
N LYS A 464 -15.88 -9.00 10.15
CA LYS A 464 -16.64 -9.91 9.30
C LYS A 464 -15.93 -11.25 9.18
N LEU A 465 -16.66 -12.33 9.37
CA LEU A 465 -16.14 -13.70 9.31
C LEU A 465 -16.73 -14.44 8.12
N PHE A 466 -15.92 -15.22 7.42
CA PHE A 466 -16.31 -15.90 6.20
C PHE A 466 -15.88 -17.37 6.21
N ARG A 467 -16.70 -18.21 5.56
CA ARG A 467 -16.35 -19.59 5.21
C ARG A 467 -16.82 -19.91 3.80
N ASP A 468 -15.94 -20.50 3.00
CA ASP A 468 -16.16 -20.84 1.59
C ASP A 468 -16.68 -19.64 0.78
N GLY A 469 -16.12 -18.46 1.05
CA GLY A 469 -16.46 -17.20 0.36
C GLY A 469 -17.77 -16.56 0.83
N LYS A 470 -18.50 -17.16 1.77
CA LYS A 470 -19.79 -16.66 2.28
C LYS A 470 -19.64 -15.99 3.64
N LEU A 471 -20.28 -14.84 3.81
CA LEU A 471 -20.36 -14.13 5.08
C LEU A 471 -21.12 -14.97 6.12
N LEU A 472 -20.52 -15.17 7.29
CA LEU A 472 -21.11 -15.87 8.42
C LEU A 472 -21.69 -14.90 9.46
N ALA A 473 -20.97 -13.81 9.71
CA ALA A 473 -21.34 -12.82 10.71
C ALA A 473 -20.60 -11.49 10.48
N THR A 474 -21.26 -10.40 10.86
CA THR A 474 -20.68 -9.07 11.06
C THR A 474 -20.86 -8.71 12.52
N ILE A 475 -19.76 -8.56 13.26
CA ILE A 475 -19.78 -8.27 14.69
C ILE A 475 -19.11 -6.91 14.92
N VAL A 476 -19.80 -6.02 15.64
CA VAL A 476 -19.28 -4.70 16.01
C VAL A 476 -19.07 -4.63 17.52
N LYS A 477 -17.96 -4.01 17.93
CA LYS A 477 -17.65 -3.66 19.32
C LYS A 477 -17.25 -2.20 19.38
N GLU A 478 -17.75 -1.48 20.38
CA GLU A 478 -17.40 -0.08 20.66
C GLU A 478 -16.09 0.00 21.48
N GLU A 479 -15.04 -0.61 20.92
CA GLU A 479 -13.67 -0.55 21.41
C GLU A 479 -12.68 -0.50 20.23
N ALA A 480 -11.54 0.16 20.44
CA ALA A 480 -10.46 0.24 19.45
C ALA A 480 -9.46 -0.91 19.64
N PHE A 481 -9.22 -1.68 18.58
CA PHE A 481 -8.17 -2.69 18.53
C PHE A 481 -7.23 -2.45 17.35
N HIS A 482 -6.04 -3.04 17.41
CA HIS A 482 -5.13 -3.13 16.26
C HIS A 482 -4.36 -4.45 16.30
N SER A 483 -3.67 -4.79 15.21
CA SER A 483 -2.98 -6.08 15.05
C SER A 483 -1.79 -6.37 16.00
N GLY A 484 -1.50 -5.51 16.99
CA GLY A 484 -0.31 -5.64 17.84
C GLY A 484 1.03 -5.45 17.11
N SER A 485 2.13 -5.84 17.75
CA SER A 485 3.51 -5.77 17.23
C SER A 485 4.34 -7.03 17.53
N TYR A 486 3.71 -8.21 17.43
CA TYR A 486 4.30 -9.50 17.79
C TYR A 486 4.57 -10.41 16.59
N PRO A 487 5.44 -11.43 16.72
CA PRO A 487 5.61 -12.45 15.68
C PRO A 487 4.30 -13.16 15.33
N ILE A 488 4.19 -13.59 14.08
CA ILE A 488 3.06 -14.39 13.59
C ILE A 488 3.39 -15.87 13.76
N ARG A 489 2.38 -16.65 14.15
CA ARG A 489 2.42 -18.11 14.20
C ARG A 489 1.27 -18.67 13.38
N ILE A 490 1.55 -19.67 12.55
CA ILE A 490 0.53 -20.41 11.80
C ILE A 490 0.49 -21.83 12.36
N GLY A 491 -0.73 -22.32 12.61
CA GLY A 491 -0.96 -23.66 13.14
C GLY A 491 -0.72 -23.83 14.65
N CYS A 492 -0.19 -22.83 15.34
CA CYS A 492 -0.03 -22.86 16.80
C CYS A 492 -0.26 -21.48 17.44
N TYR A 493 -0.74 -21.47 18.69
CA TYR A 493 -0.79 -20.27 19.52
C TYR A 493 0.59 -19.98 20.13
N TYR A 494 0.71 -18.86 20.83
CA TYR A 494 1.87 -18.58 21.67
C TYR A 494 2.17 -19.76 22.63
N GLU A 495 3.46 -20.01 22.89
CA GLU A 495 3.93 -21.18 23.66
C GLU A 495 3.48 -22.56 23.11
N ARG A 496 3.13 -22.64 21.82
CA ARG A 496 2.68 -23.86 21.12
C ARG A 496 1.39 -24.47 21.68
N MET A 497 0.59 -23.68 22.40
CA MET A 497 -0.75 -24.10 22.81
C MET A 497 -1.72 -24.11 21.61
N HIS A 498 -2.90 -24.69 21.79
CA HIS A 498 -3.99 -24.65 20.81
C HIS A 498 -3.56 -25.04 19.39
N ALA A 499 -2.78 -26.12 19.30
CA ALA A 499 -2.14 -26.59 18.09
C ALA A 499 -3.18 -27.12 17.08
N PHE A 500 -2.98 -26.80 15.81
CA PHE A 500 -3.86 -27.21 14.74
C PHE A 500 -3.65 -28.70 14.43
N HIS A 501 -4.73 -29.47 14.25
CA HIS A 501 -4.64 -30.86 13.77
C HIS A 501 -5.28 -31.00 12.40
N GLY A 502 -4.45 -31.06 11.37
CA GLY A 502 -4.87 -31.07 9.97
C GLY A 502 -3.91 -30.30 9.06
N ALA A 503 -4.36 -29.91 7.87
CA ALA A 503 -3.55 -29.18 6.89
C ALA A 503 -3.99 -27.71 6.74
N ILE A 504 -3.02 -26.81 6.55
CA ILE A 504 -3.23 -25.39 6.25
C ILE A 504 -2.49 -25.07 4.95
N ASP A 505 -3.11 -24.26 4.10
CA ASP A 505 -2.61 -23.87 2.78
C ASP A 505 -3.00 -22.42 2.45
N GLU A 506 -2.25 -21.78 1.55
CA GLU A 506 -2.55 -20.46 0.96
C GLU A 506 -2.91 -19.38 2.02
N VAL A 507 -2.10 -19.27 3.08
CA VAL A 507 -2.30 -18.27 4.13
C VAL A 507 -1.93 -16.89 3.61
N LYS A 508 -2.86 -15.94 3.67
CA LYS A 508 -2.67 -14.57 3.20
C LYS A 508 -3.05 -13.56 4.26
N PHE A 509 -2.29 -12.48 4.27
CA PHE A 509 -2.49 -11.32 5.13
C PHE A 509 -2.56 -10.08 4.25
N TRP A 510 -3.68 -9.37 4.30
CA TRP A 510 -3.89 -8.11 3.62
C TRP A 510 -3.91 -6.93 4.60
N SER A 511 -3.30 -5.80 4.24
CA SER A 511 -3.24 -4.57 5.04
C SER A 511 -4.52 -3.74 4.98
N ARG A 512 -5.60 -4.26 4.39
CA ARG A 512 -6.89 -3.60 4.25
C ARG A 512 -8.04 -4.56 4.51
N ALA A 513 -9.22 -4.01 4.73
CA ALA A 513 -10.45 -4.78 4.71
C ALA A 513 -10.82 -5.17 3.26
N LEU A 514 -10.81 -6.46 2.94
CA LEU A 514 -11.31 -6.97 1.66
C LEU A 514 -12.83 -6.90 1.61
N THR A 515 -13.37 -6.64 0.42
CA THR A 515 -14.81 -6.72 0.16
C THR A 515 -15.28 -8.17 0.11
N GLU A 516 -16.59 -8.39 0.32
CA GLU A 516 -17.19 -9.73 0.29
C GLU A 516 -16.98 -10.42 -1.06
N GLU A 517 -17.02 -9.65 -2.16
CA GLU A 517 -16.75 -10.14 -3.50
C GLU A 517 -15.27 -10.56 -3.70
N GLU A 518 -14.33 -9.83 -3.10
CA GLU A 518 -12.91 -10.22 -3.12
C GLU A 518 -12.68 -11.51 -2.33
N ILE A 519 -13.31 -11.66 -1.16
CA ILE A 519 -13.27 -12.90 -0.37
C ILE A 519 -13.89 -14.08 -1.14
N ARG A 520 -15.01 -13.86 -1.84
CA ARG A 520 -15.62 -14.87 -2.71
C ARG A 520 -14.65 -15.33 -3.80
N ARG A 521 -13.96 -14.38 -4.45
CA ARG A 521 -12.95 -14.69 -5.47
C ARG A 521 -11.73 -15.41 -4.90
N GLU A 522 -11.31 -15.12 -3.67
CA GLU A 522 -10.25 -15.90 -2.99
C GLU A 522 -10.68 -17.35 -2.80
N ALA A 523 -11.91 -17.58 -2.36
CA ALA A 523 -12.46 -18.93 -2.15
C ALA A 523 -12.68 -19.72 -3.46
N GLU A 524 -12.89 -19.04 -4.59
CA GLU A 524 -13.12 -19.68 -5.90
C GLU A 524 -11.84 -20.10 -6.61
N LYS A 525 -10.67 -19.56 -6.22
CA LYS A 525 -9.38 -19.83 -6.86
C LYS A 525 -8.78 -21.20 -6.53
N ALA A 526 -9.48 -22.07 -5.78
CA ALA A 526 -9.07 -23.46 -5.59
C ALA A 526 -9.30 -24.28 -6.88
N PRO A 527 -8.31 -25.02 -7.40
CA PRO A 527 -8.55 -25.90 -8.54
C PRO A 527 -9.50 -27.04 -8.13
N LEU A 528 -10.55 -27.22 -8.94
CA LEU A 528 -11.41 -28.40 -8.93
C LEU A 528 -10.53 -29.65 -9.06
N ARG A 529 -10.35 -30.43 -7.97
CA ARG A 529 -9.83 -31.80 -8.10
C ARG A 529 -10.81 -32.59 -8.97
N GLY A 530 -10.29 -33.11 -10.08
CA GLY A 530 -11.06 -33.75 -11.14
C GLY A 530 -11.98 -34.86 -10.62
N LYS A 531 -13.28 -34.68 -10.84
CA LYS A 531 -14.16 -35.82 -11.08
C LYS A 531 -13.92 -36.24 -12.52
N ARG A 532 -13.09 -37.26 -12.76
CA ARG A 532 -13.25 -38.08 -13.97
C ARG A 532 -14.63 -38.71 -13.85
N LYS A 533 -15.61 -38.14 -14.54
CA LYS A 533 -16.85 -38.83 -14.87
C LYS A 533 -16.45 -39.95 -15.82
N VAL A 534 -16.43 -41.18 -15.32
CA VAL A 534 -16.53 -42.36 -16.19
C VAL A 534 -17.98 -42.36 -16.66
N GLU A 535 -18.23 -41.74 -17.80
CA GLU A 535 -19.43 -42.00 -18.59
C GLU A 535 -18.95 -42.74 -19.83
N GLY A 536 -19.13 -44.06 -19.79
CA GLY A 536 -19.12 -44.86 -20.99
C GLY A 536 -20.27 -44.40 -21.87
N ASN A 537 -19.97 -44.23 -23.15
CA ASN A 537 -20.90 -44.58 -24.20
C ASN A 537 -20.10 -45.16 -25.36
N CYS A 538 -20.30 -46.47 -25.54
CA CYS A 538 -20.08 -47.13 -26.80
C CYS A 538 -20.95 -46.44 -27.85
N GLU A 539 -20.36 -46.01 -28.97
CA GLU A 539 -21.09 -45.98 -30.23
C GLU A 539 -20.15 -46.32 -31.37
N PHE A 540 -20.35 -47.55 -31.86
CA PHE A 540 -19.86 -48.03 -33.14
C PHE A 540 -20.57 -47.24 -34.24
N THR A 541 -19.83 -46.50 -35.06
CA THR A 541 -20.22 -46.30 -36.46
C THR A 541 -19.02 -46.56 -37.35
N ALA A 542 -19.21 -47.50 -38.27
CA ALA A 542 -18.22 -47.92 -39.24
C ALA A 542 -18.62 -47.45 -40.65
N ARG A 543 -17.58 -47.26 -41.48
CA ARG A 543 -17.47 -47.38 -42.95
C ARG A 543 -17.19 -46.06 -43.72
N PRO A 544 -16.64 -46.12 -44.96
CA PRO A 544 -15.38 -46.78 -45.38
C PRO A 544 -14.60 -45.98 -46.49
N SER A 545 -13.47 -46.57 -46.96
CA SER A 545 -12.73 -46.34 -48.23
C SER A 545 -11.91 -45.04 -48.37
N ASP A 546 -10.67 -44.98 -48.91
CA ASP A 546 -10.10 -45.75 -50.02
C ASP A 546 -8.53 -45.77 -50.02
N ARG A 547 -7.99 -46.92 -50.44
CA ARG A 547 -6.85 -47.22 -51.34
C ARG A 547 -5.38 -46.77 -51.13
N HIS A 548 -4.56 -47.85 -51.15
CA HIS A 548 -3.26 -48.05 -51.86
C HIS A 548 -2.01 -47.37 -51.26
N ARG A 549 -0.79 -47.94 -51.27
CA ARG A 549 -0.19 -49.08 -52.02
C ARG A 549 1.07 -49.60 -51.29
N ALA A 550 1.46 -50.80 -51.69
CA ALA A 550 2.51 -51.70 -51.19
C ALA A 550 3.98 -51.19 -51.20
N GLY A 551 4.81 -51.85 -50.38
CA GLY A 551 6.27 -51.93 -50.49
C GLY A 551 6.89 -52.87 -49.45
N LYS A 552 7.47 -53.98 -49.91
CA LYS A 552 7.91 -55.19 -49.17
C LYS A 552 9.38 -55.07 -48.62
N PRO A 553 9.93 -56.10 -47.94
CA PRO A 553 10.83 -55.98 -46.78
C PRO A 553 12.29 -56.42 -47.04
N SER A 554 13.17 -56.29 -46.02
CA SER A 554 14.37 -57.15 -45.93
C SER A 554 14.77 -57.50 -44.49
N GLU A 555 14.76 -58.81 -44.30
CA GLU A 555 15.33 -59.70 -43.30
C GLU A 555 16.76 -59.46 -42.75
N ARG A 556 16.98 -60.09 -41.57
CA ARG A 556 18.19 -60.76 -41.03
C ARG A 556 19.18 -60.00 -40.14
N GLY A 557 19.37 -60.57 -38.95
CA GLY A 557 20.56 -60.41 -38.11
C GLY A 557 20.39 -61.01 -36.70
N ARG A 558 20.59 -62.33 -36.55
CA ARG A 558 20.68 -63.07 -35.27
C ARG A 558 21.94 -62.67 -34.49
N GLN A 559 21.89 -62.66 -33.15
CA GLN A 559 22.64 -63.57 -32.23
C GLN A 559 22.82 -63.02 -30.78
N GLY A 560 22.81 -63.96 -29.81
CA GLY A 560 23.23 -63.81 -28.40
C GLY A 560 22.04 -63.72 -27.43
N VAL A 561 21.45 -64.78 -26.87
CA VAL A 561 21.92 -65.89 -26.00
C VAL A 561 22.39 -65.45 -24.60
N GLY A 562 21.67 -65.96 -23.59
CA GLY A 562 22.02 -66.00 -22.16
C GLY A 562 21.13 -65.09 -21.31
N GLY A 563 20.34 -65.53 -20.34
CA GLY A 563 20.16 -66.83 -19.71
C GLY A 563 19.37 -66.59 -18.42
N GLU A 564 18.28 -67.35 -18.27
CA GLU A 564 17.71 -67.91 -17.03
C GLU A 564 17.34 -67.07 -15.79
N ARG A 565 16.04 -67.23 -15.43
CA ARG A 565 15.48 -67.61 -14.10
C ARG A 565 15.52 -66.56 -12.97
N LEU A 566 14.61 -66.47 -12.01
CA LEU A 566 13.34 -67.14 -11.66
C LEU A 566 12.61 -66.19 -10.68
N VAL A 567 11.29 -66.05 -10.81
CA VAL A 567 10.27 -66.21 -9.76
C VAL A 567 10.62 -65.75 -8.32
N ARG A 568 10.02 -64.64 -7.87
CA ARG A 568 8.83 -64.63 -6.98
C ARG A 568 8.21 -63.24 -6.92
#